data_AF-A0A163EAJ1-F1
#
_entry.id   AF-A0A163EAJ1-F1
#
_cell.length_a   1.000
_cell.length_b   1.000
_cell.length_c   1.000
_cell.angle_alpha   90.00
_cell.angle_beta   90.00
_cell.angle_gamma   90.00
#
_symmetry.space_group_name_H-M   'P 1'
#
loop_
_entity.id
_entity.type
_entity.pdbx_description
1 polymer ?
#
loop_
_entity_poly.entity_id
_entity_poly.type
_entity_poly.pdbx_seq_one_letter_code
_entity_poly.pdbx_strand_id
1 'polypeptide(L)'
;MPQLVISAAVSPFGPQISRLPDELIFQIFKQVAVSMFPPKSRFNTVITPKNFAILNQHYAINRIRNVSTGFAVFFMQAFYENYTFSFKHCQLYNYWSLYLTSLPAPLPRRHFRHHLRSMHIEIVMENYFFTAQEIFVLPTTTSHYRTRCKITSAEQLLKHSPAARQLHGLTDSWIGFSNLTVLNLHIRSDFRYYPIDDEFLAALEDANLVVTAGKVELVVTDDDGNIKPEHLEVKKRIVVEGGR
;
A
#
# COMPACT_ATOMS: atom_id res chain seq x y z
N MET A 1 -11.86 -12.60 -72.22
CA MET A 1 -12.05 -12.75 -70.76
C MET A 1 -11.00 -11.90 -70.07
N PRO A 2 -11.35 -10.91 -69.23
CA PRO A 2 -10.36 -10.11 -68.53
C PRO A 2 -9.83 -10.91 -67.33
N GLN A 3 -8.50 -11.04 -67.23
CA GLN A 3 -7.83 -11.57 -66.04
C GLN A 3 -8.00 -10.57 -64.89
N LEU A 4 -8.67 -11.02 -63.82
CA LEU A 4 -8.74 -10.28 -62.57
C LEU A 4 -7.36 -10.36 -61.90
N VAL A 5 -6.51 -9.35 -62.13
CA VAL A 5 -5.26 -9.20 -61.38
C VAL A 5 -5.64 -8.68 -60.00
N ILE A 6 -5.67 -9.57 -59.00
CA ILE A 6 -5.75 -9.16 -57.59
C ILE A 6 -4.41 -8.51 -57.27
N SER A 7 -4.38 -7.18 -57.35
CA SER A 7 -3.26 -6.38 -56.85
C SER A 7 -3.17 -6.58 -55.34
N ALA A 8 -2.24 -7.43 -54.90
CA ALA A 8 -1.89 -7.60 -53.50
C ALA A 8 -1.04 -6.41 -53.02
N ALA A 9 -1.60 -5.19 -53.11
CA ALA A 9 -1.07 -4.04 -52.40
C ALA A 9 -1.60 -4.07 -50.97
N VAL A 10 -1.00 -4.90 -50.12
CA VAL A 10 -1.19 -4.78 -48.67
C VAL A 10 -0.49 -3.48 -48.26
N SER A 11 -1.28 -2.49 -47.82
CA SER A 11 -0.76 -1.26 -47.23
C SER A 11 0.30 -1.61 -46.17
N PRO A 12 1.50 -1.00 -46.18
CA PRO A 12 2.53 -1.25 -45.17
C PRO A 12 2.08 -0.85 -43.76
N PHE A 13 0.95 -0.14 -43.66
CA PHE A 13 0.23 0.07 -42.43
C PHE A 13 -0.71 -1.12 -42.17
N GLY A 14 -0.19 -2.15 -41.51
CA GLY A 14 -1.03 -3.09 -40.77
C GLY A 14 -1.95 -2.33 -39.80
N PRO A 15 -2.97 -2.97 -39.19
CA PRO A 15 -3.87 -2.31 -38.27
C PRO A 15 -3.07 -1.59 -37.19
N GLN A 16 -3.00 -0.27 -37.31
CA GLN A 16 -2.28 0.61 -36.42
C GLN A 16 -3.06 0.61 -35.09
N ILE A 17 -2.61 -0.19 -34.12
CA ILE A 17 -3.12 -0.14 -32.74
C ILE A 17 -3.08 1.31 -32.21
N SER A 18 -2.18 2.14 -32.75
CA SER A 18 -2.12 3.60 -32.51
C SER A 18 -3.34 4.41 -32.98
N ARG A 19 -4.38 3.79 -33.56
CA ARG A 19 -5.66 4.42 -33.89
C ARG A 19 -6.82 3.97 -32.99
N LEU A 20 -6.58 3.04 -32.06
CA LEU A 20 -7.62 2.66 -31.10
C LEU A 20 -7.81 3.79 -30.08
N PRO A 21 -9.07 4.17 -29.78
CA PRO A 21 -9.36 5.03 -28.64
C PRO A 21 -8.75 4.49 -27.36
N ASP A 22 -8.25 5.38 -26.50
CA ASP A 22 -7.58 5.03 -25.25
C ASP A 22 -8.48 4.17 -24.36
N GLU A 23 -9.79 4.38 -24.40
CA GLU A 23 -10.77 3.58 -23.65
C GLU A 23 -10.77 2.12 -24.10
N LEU A 24 -10.67 1.85 -25.41
CA LEU A 24 -10.63 0.48 -25.92
C LEU A 24 -9.31 -0.20 -25.57
N ILE A 25 -8.20 0.53 -25.68
CA ILE A 25 -6.87 0.05 -25.27
C ILE A 25 -6.90 -0.31 -23.78
N PHE A 26 -7.51 0.54 -22.97
CA PHE A 26 -7.64 0.32 -21.54
C PHE A 26 -8.48 -0.93 -21.22
N GLN A 27 -9.62 -1.12 -21.89
CA GLN A 27 -10.44 -2.34 -21.73
C GLN A 27 -9.69 -3.61 -22.16
N ILE A 28 -8.92 -3.55 -23.25
CA ILE A 28 -8.05 -4.66 -23.66
C ILE A 28 -7.04 -4.97 -22.54
N PHE A 29 -6.41 -3.95 -21.96
CA PHE A 29 -5.47 -4.18 -20.85
C PHE A 29 -6.12 -4.73 -19.59
N LYS A 30 -7.36 -4.37 -19.28
CA LYS A 30 -8.08 -5.01 -18.17
C LYS A 30 -8.20 -6.52 -18.41
N GLN A 31 -8.59 -6.91 -19.62
CA GLN A 31 -8.68 -8.33 -20.00
C GLN A 31 -7.33 -9.04 -19.96
N VAL A 32 -6.28 -8.41 -20.50
CA VAL A 32 -4.91 -8.95 -20.46
C VAL A 32 -4.46 -9.14 -19.02
N ALA A 33 -4.59 -8.11 -18.16
CA ALA A 33 -4.20 -8.15 -16.77
C ALA A 33 -4.90 -9.28 -16.01
N VAL A 34 -6.20 -9.48 -16.21
CA VAL A 34 -7.01 -10.56 -15.61
C VAL A 34 -6.59 -11.94 -16.14
N SER A 35 -6.25 -12.04 -17.42
CA SER A 35 -5.85 -13.31 -18.04
C SER A 35 -4.46 -13.80 -17.60
N MET A 36 -3.63 -12.95 -16.99
CA MET A 36 -2.29 -13.33 -16.52
C MET A 36 -2.32 -14.36 -15.39
N PHE A 37 -3.45 -14.48 -14.70
CA PHE A 37 -3.64 -15.50 -13.66
C PHE A 37 -4.45 -16.68 -14.19
N PRO A 38 -4.20 -17.89 -13.69
CA PRO A 38 -5.04 -19.05 -13.98
C PRO A 38 -6.51 -18.73 -13.69
N PRO A 39 -7.48 -19.26 -14.46
CA PRO A 39 -8.91 -19.00 -14.28
C PRO A 39 -9.41 -19.13 -12.84
N LYS A 40 -8.83 -20.07 -12.08
CA LYS A 40 -9.17 -20.34 -10.68
C LYS A 40 -8.76 -19.22 -9.69
N SER A 41 -7.92 -18.28 -10.12
CA SER A 41 -7.36 -17.22 -9.29
C SER A 41 -7.83 -15.82 -9.71
N ARG A 42 -8.45 -15.66 -10.88
CA ARG A 42 -8.66 -14.35 -11.55
C ARG A 42 -9.44 -13.30 -10.75
N PHE A 43 -10.43 -13.69 -9.94
CA PHE A 43 -11.38 -12.75 -9.32
C PHE A 43 -11.14 -12.47 -7.83
N ASN A 44 -10.30 -13.26 -7.16
CA ASN A 44 -10.01 -13.12 -5.71
C ASN A 44 -8.51 -13.06 -5.41
N THR A 45 -7.65 -12.84 -6.42
CA THR A 45 -6.21 -12.77 -6.14
C THR A 45 -5.88 -11.48 -5.41
N VAL A 46 -5.56 -11.63 -4.13
CA VAL A 46 -4.91 -10.59 -3.35
C VAL A 46 -3.41 -10.55 -3.74
N ILE A 47 -2.96 -9.41 -4.26
CA ILE A 47 -1.58 -9.20 -4.67
C ILE A 47 -0.74 -8.80 -3.46
N THR A 48 0.12 -9.71 -3.02
CA THR A 48 1.14 -9.46 -1.99
C THR A 48 2.43 -8.93 -2.62
N PRO A 49 3.36 -8.32 -1.86
CA PRO A 49 4.65 -7.88 -2.39
C PRO A 49 5.44 -9.01 -3.07
N LYS A 50 5.36 -10.23 -2.52
CA LYS A 50 5.98 -11.43 -3.10
C LYS A 50 5.37 -11.77 -4.46
N ASN A 51 4.04 -11.81 -4.54
CA ASN A 51 3.33 -12.11 -5.79
C ASN A 51 3.62 -11.03 -6.84
N PHE A 52 3.60 -9.76 -6.43
CA PHE A 52 3.93 -8.65 -7.30
C PHE A 52 5.37 -8.73 -7.83
N ALA A 53 6.34 -9.09 -6.99
CA ALA A 53 7.74 -9.26 -7.42
C ALA A 53 7.88 -10.36 -8.50
N ILE A 54 7.21 -11.51 -8.31
CA ILE A 54 7.20 -12.61 -9.28
C ILE A 54 6.55 -12.16 -10.60
N LEU A 55 5.38 -11.51 -10.52
CA LEU A 55 4.67 -11.00 -11.70
C LEU A 55 5.49 -9.95 -12.45
N ASN A 56 6.13 -9.04 -11.72
CA ASN A 56 6.95 -8.01 -12.31
C ASN A 56 8.19 -8.57 -13.05
N GLN A 57 8.61 -9.80 -12.75
CA GLN A 57 9.64 -10.52 -13.49
C GLN A 57 9.08 -11.39 -14.64
N HIS A 58 7.76 -11.57 -14.70
CA HIS A 58 7.11 -12.39 -15.71
C HIS A 58 7.33 -11.81 -17.12
N TYR A 59 7.69 -12.68 -18.07
CA TYR A 59 8.08 -12.28 -19.42
C TYR A 59 7.02 -11.41 -20.12
N ALA A 60 5.74 -11.69 -19.89
CA ALA A 60 4.64 -10.94 -20.50
C ALA A 60 4.56 -9.49 -19.96
N ILE A 61 4.74 -9.28 -18.65
CA ILE A 61 4.77 -7.94 -18.06
C ILE A 61 5.98 -7.18 -18.58
N ASN A 62 7.15 -7.82 -18.61
CA ASN A 62 8.37 -7.22 -19.15
C ASN A 62 8.21 -6.82 -20.62
N ARG A 63 7.59 -7.66 -21.46
CA ARG A 63 7.31 -7.32 -22.87
C ARG A 63 6.40 -6.11 -22.98
N ILE A 64 5.27 -6.10 -22.27
CA ILE A 64 4.31 -4.99 -22.30
C ILE A 64 4.97 -3.68 -21.89
N ARG A 65 5.79 -3.69 -20.83
CA ARG A 65 6.50 -2.49 -20.34
C ARG A 65 7.57 -1.97 -21.31
N ASN A 66 8.08 -2.81 -22.20
CA ASN A 66 9.10 -2.46 -23.17
C ASN A 66 8.55 -2.04 -24.55
N VAL A 67 7.21 -2.06 -24.75
CA VAL A 67 6.60 -1.59 -26.01
C VAL A 67 6.73 -0.07 -26.14
N SER A 68 6.25 0.67 -25.15
CA SER A 68 6.41 2.12 -25.03
C SER A 68 6.08 2.58 -23.61
N THR A 69 6.47 3.81 -23.27
CA THR A 69 6.15 4.42 -21.97
C THR A 69 4.65 4.55 -21.73
N GLY A 70 3.89 5.03 -22.72
CA GLY A 70 2.44 5.13 -22.63
C GLY A 70 1.76 3.77 -22.46
N PHE A 71 2.20 2.77 -23.22
CA PHE A 71 1.67 1.40 -23.13
C PHE A 71 1.91 0.80 -21.74
N ALA A 72 3.10 1.03 -21.18
CA ALA A 72 3.43 0.62 -19.82
C ALA A 72 2.54 1.30 -18.77
N VAL A 73 2.29 2.62 -18.90
CA VAL A 73 1.43 3.37 -17.97
C VAL A 73 -0.01 2.87 -18.01
N PHE A 74 -0.61 2.74 -19.20
CA PHE A 74 -1.98 2.25 -19.35
C PHE A 74 -2.15 0.84 -18.79
N PHE A 75 -1.21 -0.06 -19.07
CA PHE A 75 -1.25 -1.41 -18.52
C PHE A 75 -1.15 -1.41 -16.99
N MET A 76 -0.23 -0.63 -16.42
CA MET A 76 -0.08 -0.54 -14.97
C MET A 76 -1.32 0.05 -14.31
N GLN A 77 -1.95 1.07 -14.91
CA GLN A 77 -3.23 1.59 -14.43
C GLN A 77 -4.30 0.50 -14.43
N ALA A 78 -4.45 -0.23 -15.55
CA ALA A 78 -5.42 -1.32 -15.65
C ALA A 78 -5.15 -2.42 -14.61
N PHE A 79 -3.87 -2.72 -14.36
CA PHE A 79 -3.46 -3.68 -13.34
C PHE A 79 -3.87 -3.23 -11.93
N TYR A 80 -3.54 -2.00 -11.53
CA TYR A 80 -3.86 -1.50 -10.19
C TYR A 80 -5.37 -1.30 -9.95
N GLU A 81 -6.16 -1.03 -11.00
CA GLU A 81 -7.62 -0.90 -10.88
C GLU A 81 -8.35 -2.23 -10.70
N ASN A 82 -7.80 -3.35 -11.21
CA ASN A 82 -8.50 -4.65 -11.23
C ASN A 82 -8.19 -5.56 -10.05
N TYR A 83 -7.13 -5.28 -9.29
CA TYR A 83 -6.67 -6.17 -8.22
C TYR A 83 -6.79 -5.54 -6.84
N THR A 84 -7.02 -6.39 -5.84
CA THR A 84 -6.86 -6.02 -4.44
C THR A 84 -5.41 -6.25 -4.02
N PHE A 85 -4.79 -5.26 -3.40
CA PHE A 85 -3.40 -5.36 -2.94
C PHE A 85 -3.35 -5.54 -1.44
N SER A 86 -2.47 -6.41 -0.95
CA SER A 86 -2.23 -6.60 0.48
C SER A 86 -0.83 -6.12 0.84
N PHE A 87 -0.73 -5.12 1.68
CA PHE A 87 0.52 -4.61 2.23
C PHE A 87 0.57 -4.91 3.72
N LYS A 88 1.50 -5.77 4.13
CA LYS A 88 1.71 -6.06 5.55
C LYS A 88 2.99 -5.39 6.02
N HIS A 89 2.99 -4.87 7.24
CA HIS A 89 4.21 -4.42 7.91
C HIS A 89 5.29 -5.50 7.85
N CYS A 90 6.54 -5.06 7.85
CA CYS A 90 7.67 -5.94 8.05
C CYS A 90 8.01 -5.92 9.54
N GLN A 91 7.84 -7.06 10.22
CA GLN A 91 8.37 -7.21 11.57
C GLN A 91 9.90 -7.21 11.50
N LEU A 92 10.54 -6.12 11.92
CA LEU A 92 11.95 -6.19 12.34
C LEU A 92 12.01 -6.48 13.84
N TYR A 93 11.57 -7.67 14.24
CA TYR A 93 12.00 -8.24 15.51
C TYR A 93 13.40 -8.82 15.32
N ASN A 94 14.40 -7.95 15.24
CA ASN A 94 15.79 -8.39 15.28
C ASN A 94 16.47 -7.72 16.48
N TYR A 95 16.89 -8.51 17.46
CA TYR A 95 17.67 -8.05 18.61
C TYR A 95 18.92 -7.25 18.18
N TRP A 96 19.47 -7.58 17.01
CA TRP A 96 20.62 -6.95 16.37
C TRP A 96 20.30 -5.67 15.57
N SER A 97 19.02 -5.41 15.29
CA SER A 97 18.57 -4.19 14.60
C SER A 97 18.62 -2.99 15.57
N LEU A 98 19.06 -1.82 15.09
CA LEU A 98 18.94 -0.55 15.82
C LEU A 98 17.47 -0.13 16.02
N TYR A 99 16.56 -0.70 15.23
CA TYR A 99 15.11 -0.51 15.30
C TYR A 99 14.47 -1.73 15.94
N LEU A 100 13.90 -1.55 17.13
CA LEU A 100 13.06 -2.56 17.81
C LEU A 100 11.57 -2.21 17.67
N THR A 101 11.23 -1.45 16.64
CA THR A 101 9.87 -1.10 16.26
C THR A 101 9.55 -1.69 14.89
N SER A 102 8.27 -1.84 14.61
CA SER A 102 7.78 -2.25 13.30
C SER A 102 8.25 -1.31 12.17
N LEU A 103 8.42 -1.86 10.97
CA LEU A 103 8.61 -1.05 9.77
C LEU A 103 7.26 -0.72 9.12
N PRO A 104 7.16 0.42 8.41
CA PRO A 104 5.94 0.75 7.68
C PRO A 104 5.66 -0.32 6.61
N ALA A 105 4.39 -0.54 6.30
CA ALA A 105 4.00 -1.45 5.24
C ALA A 105 4.58 -0.98 3.89
N PRO A 106 5.13 -1.86 3.05
CA PRO A 106 5.77 -1.47 1.80
C PRO A 106 4.70 -1.04 0.77
N LEU A 107 4.59 0.26 0.53
CA LEU A 107 3.61 0.82 -0.41
C LEU A 107 4.17 0.96 -1.83
N PRO A 108 3.31 0.91 -2.87
CA PRO A 108 3.72 1.21 -4.24
C PRO A 108 4.24 2.65 -4.37
N ARG A 109 4.94 2.91 -5.48
CA ARG A 109 5.44 4.26 -5.82
C ARG A 109 4.27 5.23 -5.94
N ARG A 110 4.49 6.48 -5.54
CA ARG A 110 3.43 7.53 -5.46
C ARG A 110 2.59 7.66 -6.73
N HIS A 111 3.22 7.65 -7.90
CA HIS A 111 2.51 7.77 -9.19
C HIS A 111 1.57 6.60 -9.51
N PHE A 112 1.63 5.45 -8.81
CA PHE A 112 0.66 4.37 -9.02
C PHE A 112 -0.47 4.35 -7.98
N ARG A 113 -0.33 5.09 -6.87
CA ARG A 113 -1.27 5.01 -5.74
C ARG A 113 -2.68 5.47 -6.10
N HIS A 114 -2.80 6.47 -6.97
CA HIS A 114 -4.08 7.00 -7.41
C HIS A 114 -4.86 6.05 -8.35
N HIS A 115 -4.24 4.98 -8.86
CA HIS A 115 -4.95 3.97 -9.65
C HIS A 115 -5.53 2.83 -8.78
N LEU A 116 -5.09 2.74 -7.52
CA LEU A 116 -5.52 1.69 -6.61
C LEU A 116 -6.99 1.90 -6.22
N ARG A 117 -7.81 0.85 -6.38
CA ARG A 117 -9.22 0.88 -5.97
C ARG A 117 -9.46 0.09 -4.69
N SER A 118 -8.74 -1.01 -4.50
CA SER A 118 -8.96 -1.89 -3.35
C SER A 118 -7.65 -2.29 -2.68
N MET A 119 -7.59 -2.13 -1.36
CA MET A 119 -6.39 -2.36 -0.57
C MET A 119 -6.71 -3.01 0.76
N HIS A 120 -5.89 -3.99 1.14
CA HIS A 120 -5.70 -4.44 2.50
C HIS A 120 -4.35 -3.95 3.00
N ILE A 121 -4.33 -3.30 4.15
CA ILE A 121 -3.08 -2.83 4.75
C ILE A 121 -3.05 -3.20 6.24
N GLU A 122 -1.94 -3.80 6.66
CA GLU A 122 -1.67 -4.15 8.04
C GLU A 122 -0.49 -3.32 8.55
N ILE A 123 -0.71 -2.52 9.61
CA ILE A 123 0.31 -1.69 10.27
C ILE A 123 0.38 -2.04 11.75
N VAL A 124 1.52 -1.81 12.40
CA VAL A 124 1.67 -2.03 13.86
C VAL A 124 1.78 -0.70 14.59
N MET A 125 0.81 -0.41 15.44
CA MET A 125 0.82 0.77 16.29
C MET A 125 1.49 0.45 17.63
N GLU A 126 2.56 1.16 17.93
CA GLU A 126 3.29 1.07 19.19
C GLU A 126 3.00 2.32 20.04
N ASN A 127 2.96 2.17 21.36
CA ASN A 127 2.86 3.28 22.31
C ASN A 127 4.22 3.68 22.91
N TYR A 128 5.30 3.25 22.27
CA TYR A 128 6.67 3.50 22.70
C TYR A 128 7.59 3.75 21.52
N PHE A 129 8.75 4.30 21.83
CA PHE A 129 9.86 4.44 20.89
C PHE A 129 11.19 4.23 21.60
N PHE A 130 12.27 4.17 20.84
CA PHE A 130 13.63 4.06 21.37
C PHE A 130 14.43 5.31 21.01
N THR A 131 15.19 5.86 21.95
CA THR A 131 16.02 7.07 21.73
C THR A 131 17.04 6.92 20.60
N ALA A 132 17.50 5.70 20.34
CA ALA A 132 18.39 5.39 19.20
C ALA A 132 17.75 5.69 17.82
N GLN A 133 16.43 5.82 17.74
CA GLN A 133 15.72 6.15 16.49
C GLN A 133 15.89 7.62 16.08
N GLU A 134 16.30 8.50 16.98
CA GLU A 134 16.60 9.91 16.67
C GLU A 134 18.00 10.09 16.07
N ILE A 135 18.88 9.11 16.25
CA ILE A 135 20.32 9.30 16.11
C ILE A 135 20.82 8.55 14.88
N PHE A 136 20.52 9.08 13.69
CA PHE A 136 21.18 8.67 12.44
C PHE A 136 22.61 9.24 12.29
N VAL A 137 23.13 9.95 13.30
CA VAL A 137 24.28 10.85 13.16
C VAL A 137 25.50 10.47 14.03
N LEU A 138 25.42 9.49 14.93
CA LEU A 138 26.55 9.20 15.83
C LEU A 138 27.48 8.08 15.32
N PRO A 139 28.80 8.20 15.54
CA PRO A 139 29.79 7.19 15.16
C PRO A 139 29.50 5.85 15.83
N THR A 140 29.81 4.75 15.13
CA THR A 140 29.61 3.34 15.52
C THR A 140 30.38 2.87 16.76
N THR A 141 30.94 3.77 17.58
CA THR A 141 31.88 3.45 18.66
C THR A 141 31.31 3.60 20.06
N THR A 142 30.11 4.15 20.23
CA THR A 142 29.46 4.28 21.54
C THR A 142 28.31 3.28 21.67
N SER A 143 28.40 2.39 22.65
CA SER A 143 27.29 1.52 23.08
C SER A 143 26.21 2.38 23.74
N HIS A 144 25.46 3.14 22.95
CA HIS A 144 24.36 3.93 23.47
C HIS A 144 23.27 2.98 23.97
N TYR A 145 22.98 3.07 25.27
CA TYR A 145 21.88 2.36 25.90
C TYR A 145 20.58 2.75 25.18
N ARG A 146 19.89 1.75 24.64
CA ARG A 146 18.56 1.89 24.05
C ARG A 146 17.59 2.21 25.18
N THR A 147 17.31 3.48 25.41
CA THR A 147 16.27 3.86 26.37
C THR A 147 14.92 3.75 25.68
N ARG A 148 14.03 2.99 26.31
CA ARG A 148 12.62 2.92 25.93
C ARG A 148 11.92 4.16 26.46
N CYS A 149 11.19 4.83 25.60
CA CYS A 149 10.42 6.01 25.92
C CYS A 149 8.96 5.77 25.57
N LYS A 150 8.07 6.21 26.44
CA LYS A 150 6.63 6.21 26.19
C LYS A 150 6.29 7.35 25.22
N ILE A 151 5.31 7.14 24.34
CA ILE A 151 4.72 8.19 23.52
C ILE A 151 3.66 8.93 24.35
N THR A 152 3.83 10.24 24.51
CA THR A 152 2.93 11.08 25.31
C THR A 152 2.37 12.29 24.54
N SER A 153 2.76 12.47 23.28
CA SER A 153 2.26 13.57 22.44
C SER A 153 2.09 13.17 20.98
N ALA A 154 1.23 13.88 20.25
CA ALA A 154 1.04 13.69 18.80
C ALA A 154 2.34 13.90 18.01
N GLU A 155 3.19 14.85 18.43
CA GLU A 155 4.49 15.07 17.79
C GLU A 155 5.39 13.84 17.92
N GLN A 156 5.51 13.26 19.12
CA GLN A 156 6.28 12.04 19.34
C GLN A 156 5.69 10.87 18.54
N LEU A 157 4.36 10.76 18.52
CA LEU A 157 3.66 9.72 17.77
C LEU A 157 4.00 9.82 16.27
N LEU A 158 3.84 10.99 15.66
CA LEU A 158 4.11 11.21 14.24
C LEU A 158 5.61 11.24 13.92
N LYS A 159 6.50 11.48 14.89
CA LYS A 159 7.95 11.43 14.66
C LYS A 159 8.48 10.00 14.70
N HIS A 160 8.04 9.21 15.69
CA HIS A 160 8.65 7.93 16.02
C HIS A 160 7.85 6.72 15.57
N SER A 161 6.51 6.77 15.55
CA SER A 161 5.68 5.64 15.10
C SER A 161 5.59 5.61 13.56
N PRO A 162 6.16 4.60 12.88
CA PRO A 162 6.05 4.50 11.43
C PRO A 162 4.61 4.24 10.98
N ALA A 163 3.83 3.52 11.79
CA ALA A 163 2.42 3.28 11.54
C ALA A 163 1.60 4.56 11.60
N ALA A 164 1.80 5.41 12.62
CA ALA A 164 1.07 6.68 12.72
C ALA A 164 1.37 7.60 11.53
N ARG A 165 2.64 7.73 11.13
CA ARG A 165 3.02 8.48 9.93
C ARG A 165 2.38 7.94 8.66
N GLN A 166 2.40 6.62 8.50
CA GLN A 166 1.83 5.97 7.33
C GLN A 166 0.31 6.15 7.28
N LEU A 167 -0.35 6.07 8.43
CA LEU A 167 -1.78 6.26 8.57
C LEU A 167 -2.19 7.71 8.29
N HIS A 168 -1.48 8.68 8.86
CA HIS A 168 -1.70 10.11 8.66
C HIS A 168 -1.62 10.52 7.18
N GLY A 169 -0.72 9.91 6.41
CA GLY A 169 -0.57 10.18 4.97
C GLY A 169 -1.28 9.16 4.07
N LEU A 170 -2.11 8.25 4.61
CA LEU A 170 -2.57 7.09 3.87
C LEU A 170 -3.50 7.47 2.71
N THR A 171 -4.46 8.34 2.97
CA THR A 171 -5.50 8.73 2.00
C THR A 171 -5.38 10.18 1.54
N ASP A 172 -4.23 10.82 1.83
CA ASP A 172 -3.92 12.16 1.35
C ASP A 172 -3.96 12.24 -0.19
N SER A 173 -4.46 13.36 -0.72
CA SER A 173 -4.65 13.54 -2.16
C SER A 173 -3.35 13.61 -2.98
N TRP A 174 -2.26 14.03 -2.36
CA TRP A 174 -0.96 14.28 -3.00
C TRP A 174 0.01 13.12 -2.83
N ILE A 175 0.04 12.51 -1.65
CA ILE A 175 1.01 11.46 -1.31
C ILE A 175 0.38 10.08 -1.09
N GLY A 176 -0.92 10.02 -0.81
CA GLY A 176 -1.64 8.82 -0.40
C GLY A 176 -2.40 8.11 -1.52
N PHE A 177 -3.46 7.43 -1.13
CA PHE A 177 -4.37 6.66 -1.98
C PHE A 177 -5.73 7.36 -2.09
N SER A 178 -5.80 8.39 -2.93
CA SER A 178 -6.94 9.31 -3.04
C SER A 178 -8.19 8.72 -3.71
N ASN A 179 -8.09 7.52 -4.26
CA ASN A 179 -9.04 6.95 -5.22
C ASN A 179 -9.57 5.57 -4.80
N LEU A 180 -9.36 5.20 -3.53
CA LEU A 180 -9.79 3.93 -2.96
C LEU A 180 -11.31 3.84 -2.85
N THR A 181 -11.86 2.77 -3.42
CA THR A 181 -13.24 2.37 -3.21
C THR A 181 -13.38 1.48 -1.99
N VAL A 182 -12.39 0.62 -1.71
CA VAL A 182 -12.40 -0.30 -0.57
C VAL A 182 -11.04 -0.29 0.13
N LEU A 183 -11.05 -0.05 1.43
CA LEU A 183 -9.88 -0.11 2.30
C LEU A 183 -10.15 -1.02 3.50
N ASN A 184 -9.41 -2.13 3.57
CA ASN A 184 -9.40 -3.01 4.72
C ASN A 184 -8.14 -2.70 5.54
N LEU A 185 -8.29 -1.86 6.55
CA LEU A 185 -7.21 -1.40 7.42
C LEU A 185 -7.18 -2.25 8.70
N HIS A 186 -6.08 -2.97 8.89
CA HIS A 186 -5.80 -3.72 10.10
C HIS A 186 -4.66 -3.05 10.88
N ILE A 187 -4.96 -2.64 12.10
CA ILE A 187 -3.96 -2.08 13.02
C ILE A 187 -3.69 -3.12 14.09
N ARG A 188 -2.44 -3.55 14.16
CA ARG A 188 -1.97 -4.40 15.24
C ARG A 188 -1.37 -3.55 16.33
N SER A 189 -1.83 -3.68 17.56
CA SER A 189 -1.31 -2.95 18.70
C SER A 189 -0.16 -3.70 19.36
N ASP A 190 0.97 -3.02 19.54
CA ASP A 190 2.08 -3.48 20.37
C ASP A 190 2.24 -2.55 21.58
N PHE A 191 1.65 -2.97 22.70
CA PHE A 191 1.66 -2.25 23.98
C PHE A 191 2.41 -3.04 25.07
N ARG A 192 3.42 -3.83 24.68
CA ARG A 192 4.10 -4.75 25.61
C ARG A 192 4.92 -4.05 26.71
N TYR A 193 5.33 -2.80 26.50
CA TYR A 193 6.22 -2.09 27.43
C TYR A 193 5.51 -1.06 28.31
N TYR A 194 4.41 -0.50 27.84
CA TYR A 194 3.60 0.45 28.60
C TYR A 194 2.12 0.12 28.41
N PRO A 195 1.28 0.26 29.44
CA PRO A 195 -0.16 0.14 29.27
C PRO A 195 -0.69 1.27 28.38
N ILE A 196 -1.89 1.09 27.82
CA ILE A 196 -2.63 2.22 27.26
C ILE A 196 -3.09 3.09 28.42
N ASP A 197 -2.82 4.38 28.32
CA ASP A 197 -3.29 5.40 29.25
C ASP A 197 -3.76 6.66 28.52
N ASP A 198 -4.31 7.59 29.28
CA ASP A 198 -4.97 8.79 28.77
C ASP A 198 -4.02 9.68 27.97
N GLU A 199 -2.72 9.74 28.31
CA GLU A 199 -1.72 10.51 27.56
C GLU A 199 -1.53 9.96 26.14
N PHE A 200 -1.45 8.64 26.00
CA PHE A 200 -1.31 8.02 24.67
C PHE A 200 -2.60 8.18 23.85
N LEU A 201 -3.76 8.04 24.48
CA LEU A 201 -5.06 8.24 23.82
C LEU A 201 -5.25 9.68 23.36
N ALA A 202 -4.85 10.67 24.18
CA ALA A 202 -4.83 12.08 23.81
C ALA A 202 -3.87 12.33 22.65
N ALA A 203 -2.67 11.73 22.66
CA ALA A 203 -1.72 11.83 21.56
C ALA A 203 -2.29 11.28 20.22
N LEU A 204 -3.09 10.21 20.26
CA LEU A 204 -3.78 9.68 19.08
C LEU A 204 -4.87 10.62 18.56
N GLU A 205 -5.65 11.20 19.46
CA GLU A 205 -6.69 12.16 19.14
C GLU A 205 -6.12 13.45 18.54
N ASP A 206 -5.09 14.01 19.18
CA ASP A 206 -4.36 15.21 18.74
C ASP A 206 -3.65 15.00 17.39
N ALA A 207 -3.23 13.77 17.09
CA ALA A 207 -2.62 13.43 15.80
C ALA A 207 -3.62 13.42 14.63
N ASN A 208 -4.92 13.48 14.92
CA ASN A 208 -6.01 13.59 13.94
C ASN A 208 -5.84 12.62 12.75
N LEU A 209 -5.75 11.33 13.06
CA LEU A 209 -5.52 10.29 12.06
C LEU A 209 -6.82 10.05 11.28
N VAL A 210 -6.94 10.68 10.12
CA VAL A 210 -8.09 10.56 9.21
C VAL A 210 -7.80 9.60 8.07
N VAL A 211 -8.74 8.70 7.80
CA VAL A 211 -8.69 7.75 6.69
C VAL A 211 -9.98 7.80 5.89
N THR A 212 -9.86 8.03 4.58
CA THR A 212 -11.00 8.22 3.67
C THR A 212 -10.98 7.21 2.52
N ALA A 213 -12.09 6.50 2.30
CA ALA A 213 -12.33 5.68 1.11
C ALA A 213 -13.84 5.54 0.86
N GLY A 214 -14.24 4.94 -0.28
CA GLY A 214 -15.66 4.63 -0.51
C GLY A 214 -16.25 3.72 0.58
N LYS A 215 -15.49 2.70 1.00
CA LYS A 215 -15.76 1.83 2.14
C LYS A 215 -14.47 1.58 2.90
N VAL A 216 -14.49 1.76 4.21
CA VAL A 216 -13.37 1.45 5.10
C VAL A 216 -13.80 0.41 6.14
N GLU A 217 -13.06 -0.67 6.22
CA GLU A 217 -13.16 -1.66 7.29
C GLU A 217 -11.92 -1.54 8.19
N LEU A 218 -12.13 -1.04 9.41
CA LEU A 218 -11.07 -0.85 10.41
C LEU A 218 -11.16 -1.93 11.49
N VAL A 219 -10.08 -2.68 11.66
CA VAL A 219 -9.90 -3.71 12.69
C VAL A 219 -8.66 -3.38 13.52
N VAL A 220 -8.77 -3.46 14.85
CA VAL A 220 -7.65 -3.25 15.77
C VAL A 220 -7.51 -4.48 16.68
N THR A 221 -6.33 -5.10 16.71
CA THR A 221 -6.07 -6.34 17.48
C THR A 221 -4.69 -6.34 18.11
N ASP A 222 -4.43 -7.19 19.11
CA ASP A 222 -3.06 -7.46 19.57
C ASP A 222 -2.28 -8.36 18.60
N ASP A 223 -1.06 -8.72 19.01
CA ASP A 223 -0.15 -9.64 18.31
C ASP A 223 -0.77 -11.03 18.03
N ASP A 224 -1.70 -11.48 18.88
CA ASP A 224 -2.38 -12.78 18.76
C ASP A 224 -3.69 -12.68 17.95
N GLY A 225 -4.06 -11.49 17.47
CA GLY A 225 -5.28 -11.26 16.71
C GLY A 225 -6.54 -11.09 17.58
N ASN A 226 -6.38 -10.93 18.91
CA ASN A 226 -7.49 -10.75 19.82
C ASN A 226 -7.90 -9.27 19.94
N ILE A 227 -9.21 -9.05 20.10
CA ILE A 227 -9.78 -7.71 20.36
C ILE A 227 -9.96 -7.56 21.87
N LYS A 228 -9.30 -6.55 22.45
CA LYS A 228 -9.38 -6.20 23.87
C LYS A 228 -9.99 -4.80 24.03
N PRO A 229 -10.50 -4.42 25.22
CA PRO A 229 -11.12 -3.11 25.43
C PRO A 229 -10.25 -1.93 24.99
N GLU A 230 -8.95 -2.01 25.25
CA GLU A 230 -7.97 -0.99 24.90
C GLU A 230 -7.82 -0.80 23.37
N HIS A 231 -8.04 -1.85 22.57
CA HIS A 231 -8.05 -1.77 21.10
C HIS A 231 -9.28 -1.03 20.58
N LEU A 232 -10.41 -1.14 21.28
CA LEU A 232 -11.63 -0.40 20.95
C LEU A 232 -11.45 1.09 21.21
N GLU A 233 -10.70 1.47 22.25
CA GLU A 233 -10.37 2.88 22.51
C GLU A 233 -9.49 3.46 21.40
N VAL A 234 -8.43 2.76 21.00
CA VAL A 234 -7.58 3.15 19.86
C VAL A 234 -8.41 3.29 18.58
N LYS A 235 -9.29 2.32 18.30
CA LYS A 235 -10.18 2.36 17.13
C LYS A 235 -11.05 3.61 17.09
N LYS A 236 -11.55 4.08 18.23
CA LYS A 236 -12.41 5.28 18.32
C LYS A 236 -11.68 6.58 17.98
N ARG A 237 -10.35 6.66 18.16
CA ARG A 237 -9.55 7.87 17.91
C ARG A 237 -9.07 7.98 16.46
N ILE A 238 -9.33 6.96 15.65
CA ILE A 238 -9.01 6.98 14.21
C ILE A 238 -10.29 7.34 13.47
N VAL A 239 -10.26 8.50 12.82
CA VAL A 239 -11.42 9.01 12.09
C VAL A 239 -11.51 8.28 10.76
N VAL A 240 -12.66 7.65 10.54
CA VAL A 240 -12.95 6.91 9.31
C VAL A 240 -14.07 7.63 8.56
N GLU A 241 -13.75 8.15 7.39
CA GLU A 241 -14.69 8.84 6.52
C GLU A 241 -15.08 7.93 5.34
N GLY A 242 -16.37 7.60 5.26
CA GLY A 242 -16.95 6.95 4.09
C GLY A 242 -17.51 8.01 3.16
N GLY A 243 -16.90 8.22 1.99
CA GLY A 243 -17.46 9.18 1.03
C GLY A 243 -16.51 9.61 -0.07
N ARG A 244 -16.74 9.07 -1.27
CA ARG A 244 -16.71 9.74 -2.58
C ARG A 244 -17.32 8.82 -3.63
#